data_AF-X0WBZ3-F1
#
_entry.id   AF-X0WBZ3-F1
#
_cell.length_a   1.000
_cell.length_b   1.000
_cell.length_c   1.000
_cell.angle_alpha   90.00
_cell.angle_beta   90.00
_cell.angle_gamma   90.00
#
_symmetry.space_group_name_H-M   'P 1'
#
loop_
_entity.id
_entity.type
_entity.pdbx_description
1 polymer ?
#
loop_
_entity_poly.entity_id
_entity_poly.type
_entity_poly.pdbx_seq_one_letter_code
_entity_poly.pdbx_strand_id
1 'polypeptide(L)'
;FKNKMSLKDYLMQNQASMKEWLTTRDRIIAQKIFEAYCIPVDDLLKCFEEQESTEKPPKQRPPPIKVPVEDKKEYTESYLQNSNIKDLKKICKSRKLKKYSKLGKKDLVALILGKKQVCSPKEDKPKVILRKHPYFKDYFVHTGFLIKTKKEGVVGKVEKREGETPLIVPLVEADLVKCKALRLPVKDST
;
A
#
# COMPACT_ATOMS: atom_id res chain seq x y z
N PHE A 1 -10.75 59.94 -13.08
CA PHE A 1 -11.64 59.17 -13.98
C PHE A 1 -11.90 57.80 -13.37
N LYS A 2 -13.12 57.53 -12.87
CA LYS A 2 -13.49 56.19 -12.38
C LYS A 2 -13.74 55.32 -13.60
N ASN A 3 -12.82 54.39 -13.88
CA ASN A 3 -12.92 53.47 -15.00
C ASN A 3 -14.11 52.53 -14.74
N LYS A 4 -15.30 52.91 -15.22
CA LYS A 4 -16.52 52.10 -15.13
C LYS A 4 -16.45 51.05 -16.22
N MET A 5 -15.75 49.96 -15.95
CA MET A 5 -15.77 48.78 -16.80
C MET A 5 -17.22 48.26 -16.83
N SER A 6 -17.79 48.04 -18.01
CA SER A 6 -19.18 47.58 -18.08
C SER A 6 -19.26 46.14 -17.58
N LEU A 7 -20.43 45.74 -17.08
CA LEU A 7 -20.66 44.36 -16.65
C LEU A 7 -20.35 43.34 -17.78
N LYS A 8 -20.55 43.74 -19.04
CA LYS A 8 -20.20 42.92 -20.20
C LYS A 8 -18.69 42.74 -20.33
N ASP A 9 -17.93 43.81 -20.17
CA ASP A 9 -16.46 43.76 -20.26
C ASP A 9 -15.86 42.92 -19.11
N TYR A 10 -16.43 43.01 -17.91
CA TYR A 10 -16.05 42.17 -16.77
C TYR A 10 -16.33 40.68 -17.01
N LEU A 11 -17.50 40.34 -17.57
CA LEU A 11 -17.83 38.96 -17.90
C LEU A 11 -16.94 38.41 -19.02
N MET A 12 -16.65 39.21 -20.05
CA MET A 12 -15.73 38.83 -21.13
C MET A 12 -14.30 38.62 -20.61
N GLN A 13 -13.82 39.50 -19.74
CA GLN A 13 -12.50 39.36 -19.12
C GLN A 13 -12.39 38.11 -18.24
N ASN A 14 -13.45 37.79 -17.47
CA ASN A 14 -13.49 36.56 -16.67
C ASN A 14 -13.55 35.30 -17.54
N GLN A 15 -14.28 35.32 -18.66
CA GLN A 15 -14.31 34.19 -19.59
C GLN A 15 -12.96 33.98 -20.28
N ALA A 16 -12.29 35.06 -20.68
CA ALA A 16 -10.94 35.00 -21.25
C ALA A 16 -9.93 34.46 -20.22
N SER A 17 -9.96 34.98 -18.99
CA SER A 17 -9.11 34.50 -17.89
C SER A 17 -9.34 33.02 -17.57
N MET A 18 -10.59 32.56 -17.64
CA MET A 18 -10.91 31.15 -17.41
C MET A 18 -10.35 30.25 -18.53
N LYS A 19 -10.45 30.67 -19.79
CA LYS A 19 -9.87 29.94 -20.94
C LYS A 19 -8.35 29.87 -20.86
N GLU A 20 -7.71 30.96 -20.47
CA GLU A 20 -6.25 31.01 -20.28
C GLU A 20 -5.79 30.09 -19.13
N TRP A 21 -6.56 30.02 -18.05
CA TRP A 21 -6.30 29.10 -16.95
C TRP A 21 -6.45 27.63 -17.37
N LEU A 22 -7.51 27.30 -18.11
CA LEU A 22 -7.77 25.94 -18.61
C LEU A 22 -6.66 25.46 -19.55
N THR A 23 -6.30 26.28 -20.54
CA THR A 23 -5.19 25.98 -21.47
C THR A 23 -3.86 25.77 -20.75
N THR A 24 -3.56 26.59 -19.74
CA THR A 24 -2.35 26.44 -18.92
C THR A 24 -2.37 25.14 -18.12
N ARG A 25 -3.51 24.81 -17.48
CA ARG A 25 -3.71 23.56 -16.74
C ARG A 25 -3.50 22.35 -17.63
N ASP A 26 -4.13 22.34 -18.80
CA ASP A 26 -4.13 21.20 -19.71
C ASP A 26 -2.74 20.95 -20.28
N ARG A 27 -1.98 22.02 -20.57
CA ARG A 27 -0.56 21.91 -20.95
C ARG A 27 0.30 21.30 -19.84
N ILE A 28 0.11 21.70 -18.59
CA ILE A 28 0.84 21.13 -17.44
C ILE A 28 0.51 19.64 -17.28
N ILE A 29 -0.76 19.27 -17.42
CA ILE A 29 -1.20 17.87 -17.33
C ILE A 29 -0.62 17.06 -18.47
N ALA A 30 -0.71 17.55 -19.71
CA ALA A 30 -0.15 16.87 -20.88
C ALA A 30 1.36 16.67 -20.76
N GLN A 31 2.10 17.66 -20.25
CA GLN A 31 3.54 17.54 -20.00
C GLN A 31 3.86 16.43 -18.99
N LYS A 32 3.10 16.34 -17.89
CA LYS A 32 3.28 15.29 -16.88
C LYS A 32 2.95 13.90 -17.41
N ILE A 33 1.94 13.80 -18.28
CA ILE A 33 1.59 12.53 -18.93
C ILE A 33 2.67 12.13 -19.94
N PHE A 34 3.21 13.07 -20.71
CA PHE A 34 4.34 12.82 -21.60
C PHE A 34 5.55 12.31 -20.81
N GLU A 35 5.92 12.96 -19.70
CA GLU A 35 7.03 12.52 -18.85
C GLU A 35 6.83 11.10 -18.28
N ALA A 36 5.60 10.73 -17.95
CA ALA A 36 5.29 9.43 -17.36
C ALA A 36 5.07 8.29 -18.37
N TYR A 37 4.54 8.60 -19.56
CA TYR A 37 4.04 7.61 -20.51
C TYR A 37 4.53 7.81 -21.95
N CYS A 38 5.36 8.82 -22.22
CA CYS A 38 5.90 9.16 -23.54
C CYS A 38 4.82 9.40 -24.62
N ILE A 39 3.62 9.83 -24.22
CA ILE A 39 2.54 10.19 -25.14
C ILE A 39 2.75 11.64 -25.60
N PRO A 40 2.79 11.94 -26.92
CA PRO A 40 3.00 13.30 -27.41
C PRO A 40 2.03 14.31 -26.81
N VAL A 41 2.56 15.47 -26.39
CA VAL A 41 1.78 16.55 -25.77
C VAL A 41 0.69 17.04 -26.71
N ASP A 42 0.97 17.14 -28.00
CA ASP A 42 0.02 17.63 -29.01
C ASP A 42 -1.18 16.69 -29.17
N ASP A 43 -0.97 15.37 -29.10
CA ASP A 43 -2.05 14.38 -29.17
C ASP A 43 -2.97 14.48 -27.96
N LEU A 44 -2.41 14.71 -26.77
CA LEU A 44 -3.17 14.88 -25.53
C LEU A 44 -3.98 16.18 -25.52
N LEU A 45 -3.38 17.28 -25.99
CA LEU A 45 -4.08 18.57 -26.11
C LEU A 45 -5.26 18.47 -27.08
N LYS A 46 -5.08 17.77 -28.20
CA LYS A 46 -6.17 17.52 -29.17
C LYS A 46 -7.31 16.71 -28.55
N CYS A 47 -7.00 15.70 -27.74
CA CYS A 47 -8.02 14.95 -27.00
C CYS A 47 -8.79 15.81 -26.00
N PHE A 48 -8.14 16.77 -25.33
CA PHE A 48 -8.82 17.69 -24.41
C PHE A 48 -9.76 18.65 -25.15
N GLU A 49 -9.33 19.20 -26.29
CA GLU A 49 -10.16 20.07 -27.14
C GLU A 49 -11.39 19.33 -27.73
N GLU A 50 -11.21 18.08 -28.16
CA GLU A 50 -12.30 17.23 -28.69
C GLU A 50 -13.36 16.91 -27.60
N GLN A 51 -12.95 16.78 -26.33
CA GLN A 51 -13.86 16.61 -25.20
C GLN A 51 -14.67 17.88 -24.91
N GLU A 52 -14.07 19.07 -24.97
CA GLU A 52 -14.79 20.33 -24.79
C GLU A 52 -15.79 20.61 -25.93
N SER A 53 -15.49 20.16 -27.16
CA SER A 53 -16.36 20.35 -28.33
C SER A 53 -17.57 19.41 -28.35
N THR A 54 -17.46 18.21 -27.75
CA THR A 54 -18.52 17.19 -27.74
C THR A 54 -19.45 17.26 -26.52
N GLU A 55 -19.11 18.06 -25.50
CA GLU A 55 -20.00 18.37 -24.38
C GLU A 55 -21.15 19.29 -24.84
N LYS A 56 -22.26 18.68 -25.28
CA LYS A 56 -23.55 19.37 -25.28
C LYS A 56 -23.81 19.87 -23.85
N PRO A 57 -24.22 21.14 -23.64
CA PRO A 57 -24.58 21.60 -22.32
C PRO A 57 -25.67 20.67 -21.77
N PRO A 58 -25.56 20.18 -20.52
CA PRO A 58 -26.53 19.27 -19.96
C PRO A 58 -27.91 19.91 -20.02
N LYS A 59 -28.79 19.36 -20.87
CA LYS A 59 -30.19 19.74 -20.92
C LYS A 59 -30.81 19.28 -19.60
N GLN A 60 -31.05 20.26 -18.74
CA GLN A 60 -31.61 20.13 -17.38
C GLN A 60 -30.68 19.44 -16.39
N ARG A 61 -30.54 20.06 -15.21
CA ARG A 61 -30.06 19.35 -14.02
C ARG A 61 -30.96 18.12 -13.85
N PRO A 62 -30.41 16.89 -13.84
CA PRO A 62 -31.20 15.77 -13.35
C PRO A 62 -31.71 16.16 -11.96
N PRO A 63 -32.98 15.86 -11.63
CA PRO A 63 -33.48 16.08 -10.27
C PRO A 63 -32.46 15.44 -9.31
N PRO A 64 -32.19 16.07 -8.15
CA PRO A 64 -31.19 15.58 -7.22
C PRO A 64 -31.40 14.08 -7.06
N ILE A 65 -30.41 13.30 -7.48
CA ILE A 65 -30.42 11.86 -7.23
C ILE A 65 -30.61 11.78 -5.72
N LYS A 66 -31.76 11.24 -5.30
CA LYS A 66 -31.99 10.90 -3.89
C LYS A 66 -31.05 9.74 -3.63
N VAL A 67 -29.78 10.06 -3.44
CA VAL A 67 -28.83 9.16 -2.81
C VAL A 67 -29.51 8.81 -1.51
N PRO A 68 -29.71 7.52 -1.18
CA PRO A 68 -30.04 7.14 0.17
C PRO A 68 -28.94 7.75 1.02
N VAL A 69 -29.26 8.85 1.72
CA VAL A 69 -28.43 9.35 2.79
C VAL A 69 -28.57 8.27 3.84
N GLU A 70 -27.76 7.22 3.72
CA GLU A 70 -27.47 6.38 4.88
C GLU A 70 -26.99 7.39 5.91
N ASP A 71 -27.76 7.53 7.00
CA ASP A 71 -27.45 8.37 8.15
C ASP A 71 -26.07 7.98 8.68
N LYS A 72 -25.02 8.53 8.06
CA LYS A 72 -23.67 8.52 8.58
C LYS A 72 -23.73 9.49 9.75
N LYS A 73 -24.15 8.99 10.91
CA LYS A 73 -23.92 9.66 12.19
C LYS A 73 -22.43 9.94 12.25
N GLU A 74 -22.03 11.18 11.99
CA GLU A 74 -20.66 11.62 12.13
C GLU A 74 -20.36 11.64 13.62
N TYR A 75 -19.43 10.77 14.03
CA TYR A 75 -18.98 10.72 15.41
C TYR A 75 -17.78 11.65 15.53
N THR A 76 -17.87 12.64 16.42
CA THR A 76 -16.76 13.52 16.75
C THR A 76 -15.67 12.75 17.51
N GLU A 77 -14.41 13.17 17.37
CA GLU A 77 -13.27 12.52 18.04
C GLU A 77 -13.44 12.51 19.57
N SER A 78 -13.93 13.60 20.15
CA SER A 78 -14.22 13.72 21.59
C SER A 78 -15.25 12.68 22.07
N TYR A 79 -16.33 12.46 21.30
CA TYR A 79 -17.33 11.46 21.62
C TYR A 79 -16.75 10.04 21.61
N LEU A 80 -15.93 9.72 20.60
CA LEU A 80 -15.30 8.41 20.46
C LEU A 80 -14.26 8.14 21.56
N GLN A 81 -13.51 9.15 21.99
CA GLN A 81 -12.56 9.02 23.09
C GLN A 81 -13.24 8.78 24.44
N ASN A 82 -14.43 9.36 24.66
CA ASN A 82 -15.18 9.17 25.89
C ASN A 82 -16.05 7.90 25.89
N SER A 83 -16.25 7.29 24.73
CA SER A 83 -17.04 6.07 24.59
C SER A 83 -16.31 4.83 25.15
N ASN A 84 -17.09 3.85 25.59
CA ASN A 84 -16.57 2.55 26.00
C ASN A 84 -16.27 1.67 24.78
N ILE A 85 -15.37 0.69 24.94
CA ILE A 85 -14.96 -0.24 23.86
C ILE A 85 -16.17 -0.99 23.28
N LYS A 86 -17.16 -1.35 24.12
CA LYS A 86 -18.39 -2.00 23.65
C LYS A 86 -19.15 -1.13 22.65
N ASP A 87 -19.27 0.16 22.91
CA ASP A 87 -20.00 1.09 22.04
C ASP A 87 -19.21 1.41 20.77
N LEU A 88 -17.89 1.55 20.86
CA LEU A 88 -17.03 1.66 19.68
C LEU A 88 -17.15 0.43 18.75
N LYS A 89 -17.25 -0.78 19.31
CA LYS A 89 -17.49 -2.00 18.52
C LYS A 89 -18.88 -2.03 17.89
N LYS A 90 -19.91 -1.51 18.57
CA LYS A 90 -21.25 -1.35 17.98
C LYS A 90 -21.23 -0.38 16.80
N ILE A 91 -20.52 0.74 16.94
CA ILE A 91 -20.32 1.72 15.87
C ILE A 91 -19.57 1.09 14.68
N CYS A 92 -18.54 0.29 14.94
CA CYS A 92 -17.84 -0.44 13.88
C CYS A 92 -18.76 -1.43 13.16
N LYS A 93 -19.64 -2.12 13.90
CA LYS A 93 -20.62 -3.06 13.36
C LYS A 93 -21.67 -2.34 12.49
N SER A 94 -22.22 -1.21 12.97
CA SER A 94 -23.21 -0.43 12.21
C SER A 94 -22.62 0.15 10.92
N ARG A 95 -21.35 0.57 10.96
CA ARG A 95 -20.60 1.04 9.78
C ARG A 95 -19.98 -0.08 8.94
N LYS A 96 -20.29 -1.36 9.22
CA LYS A 96 -19.77 -2.54 8.51
C LYS A 96 -18.23 -2.57 8.37
N LEU A 97 -17.51 -2.00 9.34
CA LEU A 97 -16.04 -1.99 9.35
C LEU A 97 -15.53 -3.42 9.58
N LYS A 98 -14.40 -3.79 8.99
CA LYS A 98 -13.80 -5.13 9.12
C LYS A 98 -12.66 -5.12 10.13
N LYS A 99 -12.31 -6.30 10.67
CA LYS A 99 -11.13 -6.54 11.53
C LYS A 99 -11.10 -5.76 12.88
N TYR A 100 -12.24 -5.28 13.38
CA TYR A 100 -12.33 -4.50 14.62
C TYR A 100 -12.41 -5.32 15.92
N SER A 101 -12.66 -6.64 15.84
CA SER A 101 -12.95 -7.46 17.03
C SER A 101 -11.79 -7.53 18.03
N LYS A 102 -10.56 -7.53 17.53
CA LYS A 102 -9.31 -7.62 18.31
C LYS A 102 -8.65 -6.25 18.56
N LEU A 103 -9.20 -5.16 18.05
CA LEU A 103 -8.60 -3.83 18.15
C LEU A 103 -8.79 -3.23 19.55
N GLY A 104 -7.78 -2.50 20.00
CA GLY A 104 -7.83 -1.71 21.23
C GLY A 104 -8.65 -0.43 21.05
N LYS A 105 -8.95 0.28 22.16
CA LYS A 105 -9.76 1.51 22.14
C LYS A 105 -9.23 2.55 21.14
N LYS A 106 -7.92 2.84 21.18
CA LYS A 106 -7.28 3.82 20.29
C LYS A 106 -7.45 3.46 18.81
N ASP A 107 -7.26 2.19 18.47
CA ASP A 107 -7.33 1.72 17.09
C ASP A 107 -8.77 1.68 16.58
N LEU A 108 -9.74 1.39 17.45
CA LEU A 108 -11.17 1.49 17.13
C LEU A 108 -11.57 2.93 16.81
N VAL A 109 -11.12 3.90 17.61
CA VAL A 109 -11.38 5.34 17.35
C VAL A 109 -10.75 5.75 16.02
N ALA A 110 -9.51 5.38 15.77
CA ALA A 110 -8.83 5.66 14.50
C ALA A 110 -9.55 5.04 13.29
N LEU A 111 -10.00 3.79 13.42
CA LEU A 111 -10.75 3.07 12.40
C LEU A 111 -12.10 3.74 12.09
N ILE A 112 -12.82 4.23 13.11
CA ILE A 112 -14.11 4.93 12.95
C ILE A 112 -13.90 6.30 12.30
N LEU A 113 -12.83 7.01 12.64
CA LEU A 113 -12.47 8.31 12.05
C LEU A 113 -11.82 8.18 10.66
N GLY A 114 -11.57 6.97 10.17
CA GLY A 114 -10.86 6.75 8.91
C GLY A 114 -9.39 7.17 8.93
N LYS A 115 -8.83 7.46 10.12
CA LYS A 115 -7.40 7.67 10.32
C LYS A 115 -6.73 6.31 10.14
N LYS A 116 -6.23 6.02 8.93
CA LYS A 116 -5.42 4.82 8.67
C LYS A 116 -4.25 4.82 9.64
N GLN A 117 -4.36 4.01 10.70
CA GLN A 117 -3.18 3.62 11.45
C GLN A 117 -2.36 2.80 10.46
N VAL A 118 -1.19 3.32 10.09
CA VAL A 118 -0.16 2.56 9.40
C VAL A 118 0.10 1.37 10.31
N CYS A 119 -0.47 0.22 9.95
CA CYS A 119 -0.08 -1.03 10.55
C CYS A 119 1.42 -1.09 10.28
N SER A 120 2.23 -0.98 11.33
CA SER A 120 3.68 -1.06 11.21
C SER A 120 3.98 -2.20 10.25
N PRO A 121 4.82 -1.98 9.21
CA PRO A 121 5.13 -3.05 8.28
C PRO A 121 5.58 -4.24 9.13
N LYS A 122 4.79 -5.32 9.11
CA LYS A 122 5.27 -6.59 9.63
C LYS A 122 6.49 -6.84 8.80
N GLU A 123 7.68 -6.74 9.41
CA GLU A 123 8.93 -7.12 8.76
C GLU A 123 8.66 -8.44 8.05
N ASP A 124 8.70 -8.41 6.71
CA ASP A 124 8.55 -9.59 5.90
C ASP A 124 9.70 -10.50 6.30
N LYS A 125 9.38 -11.47 7.15
CA LYS A 125 10.36 -12.39 7.72
C LYS A 125 11.04 -13.06 6.53
N PRO A 126 12.38 -12.99 6.40
CA PRO A 126 13.07 -13.68 5.34
C PRO A 126 12.71 -15.17 5.43
N LYS A 127 11.99 -15.65 4.41
CA LYS A 127 11.50 -17.02 4.38
C LYS A 127 12.70 -17.91 4.08
N VAL A 128 13.12 -18.71 5.06
CA VAL A 128 14.18 -19.72 4.86
C VAL A 128 13.69 -20.73 3.82
N ILE A 129 14.24 -20.68 2.62
CA ILE A 129 13.97 -21.65 1.55
C ILE A 129 14.93 -22.82 1.75
N LEU A 130 14.36 -23.97 2.13
CA LEU A 130 15.08 -25.23 2.26
C LEU A 130 15.06 -25.96 0.90
N ARG A 131 16.22 -26.23 0.32
CA ARG A 131 16.36 -27.01 -0.92
C ARG A 131 16.79 -28.44 -0.58
N LYS A 132 16.25 -29.45 -1.25
CA LYS A 132 16.70 -30.84 -1.07
C LYS A 132 18.15 -30.98 -1.54
N HIS A 133 18.95 -31.76 -0.80
CA HIS A 133 20.32 -32.03 -1.20
C HIS A 133 20.40 -33.15 -2.26
N PRO A 134 21.25 -33.04 -3.30
CA PRO A 134 21.37 -34.08 -4.33
C PRO A 134 21.82 -35.44 -3.79
N TYR A 135 22.70 -35.44 -2.78
CA TYR A 135 23.31 -36.66 -2.22
C TYR A 135 22.63 -37.17 -0.94
N PHE A 136 21.91 -36.30 -0.22
CA PHE A 136 21.31 -36.65 1.08
C PHE A 136 19.79 -36.58 0.94
N LYS A 137 19.16 -37.72 0.61
CA LYS A 137 17.73 -37.80 0.24
C LYS A 137 16.78 -37.25 1.31
N ASP A 138 17.16 -37.36 2.57
CA ASP A 138 16.35 -36.93 3.73
C ASP A 138 16.81 -35.59 4.33
N TYR A 139 17.68 -34.85 3.64
CA TYR A 139 18.26 -33.62 4.15
C TYR A 139 18.07 -32.44 3.19
N PHE A 140 17.98 -31.27 3.80
CA PHE A 140 17.91 -29.98 3.14
C PHE A 140 19.24 -29.26 3.28
N VAL A 141 19.58 -28.44 2.30
CA VAL A 141 20.70 -27.50 2.41
C VAL A 141 20.21 -26.06 2.33
N HIS A 142 20.72 -25.25 3.26
CA HIS A 142 20.55 -23.81 3.25
C HIS A 142 21.90 -23.16 3.55
N THR A 143 22.38 -22.30 2.65
CA THR A 143 23.62 -21.51 2.82
C THR A 143 24.85 -22.30 3.28
N GLY A 144 24.97 -23.57 2.84
CA GLY A 144 26.09 -24.45 3.19
C GLY A 144 25.88 -25.29 4.44
N PHE A 145 24.73 -25.18 5.11
CA PHE A 145 24.37 -26.00 6.26
C PHE A 145 23.43 -27.13 5.86
N LEU A 146 23.70 -28.33 6.38
CA LEU A 146 22.86 -29.50 6.22
C LEU A 146 21.81 -29.55 7.34
N ILE A 147 20.54 -29.64 6.97
CA ILE A 147 19.39 -29.59 7.87
C ILE A 147 18.57 -30.85 7.62
N LYS A 148 18.42 -31.72 8.62
CA LYS A 148 17.66 -32.97 8.45
C LYS A 148 16.16 -32.70 8.37
N THR A 149 15.62 -32.08 9.42
CA THR A 149 14.21 -31.66 9.48
C THR A 149 14.09 -30.33 10.24
N LYS A 150 12.93 -29.66 10.12
CA LYS A 150 12.63 -28.46 10.93
C LYS A 150 12.71 -28.72 12.44
N LYS A 151 12.50 -29.97 12.88
CA LYS A 151 12.54 -30.37 14.29
C LYS A 151 13.94 -30.79 14.75
N GLU A 152 14.70 -31.47 13.90
CA GLU A 152 16.03 -31.96 14.26
C GLU A 152 17.13 -30.91 14.09
N GLY A 153 16.93 -29.94 13.19
CA GLY A 153 17.85 -28.83 13.05
C GLY A 153 19.03 -29.07 12.11
N VAL A 154 20.01 -28.18 12.23
CA VAL A 154 21.30 -28.22 11.53
C VAL A 154 22.12 -29.37 12.10
N VAL A 155 22.58 -30.25 11.21
CA VAL A 155 23.38 -31.44 11.54
C VAL A 155 24.87 -31.21 11.32
N GLY A 156 25.22 -30.29 10.42
CA GLY A 156 26.60 -29.97 10.14
C GLY A 156 26.74 -29.02 8.96
N LYS A 157 27.98 -28.67 8.66
CA LYS A 157 28.33 -27.84 7.52
C LYS A 157 28.76 -28.72 6.35
N VAL A 158 28.27 -28.40 5.17
CA VAL A 158 28.60 -29.11 3.93
C VAL A 158 29.83 -28.47 3.32
N GLU A 159 30.95 -29.19 3.35
CA GLU A 159 32.14 -28.83 2.59
C GLU A 159 32.13 -29.55 1.24
N LYS A 160 32.22 -28.76 0.16
CA LYS A 160 32.33 -29.29 -1.19
C LYS A 160 33.78 -29.75 -1.41
N ARG A 161 33.96 -31.01 -1.80
CA ARG A 161 35.18 -31.49 -2.45
C ARG A 161 34.94 -31.57 -3.95
N GLU A 162 35.92 -31.18 -4.76
CA GLU A 162 35.81 -31.28 -6.22
C GLU A 162 35.68 -32.75 -6.63
N GLY A 163 34.60 -33.09 -7.34
CA GLY A 163 34.40 -34.41 -7.94
C GLY A 163 33.83 -35.51 -7.02
N GLU A 164 33.62 -35.26 -5.72
CA GLU A 164 33.19 -36.30 -4.77
C GLU A 164 31.94 -35.94 -3.96
N THR A 165 31.41 -36.94 -3.25
CA THR A 165 30.33 -36.76 -2.27
C THR A 165 30.77 -35.73 -1.23
N PRO A 166 30.01 -34.64 -1.03
CA PRO A 166 30.40 -33.61 -0.09
C PRO A 166 30.42 -34.13 1.35
N LEU A 167 31.37 -33.64 2.14
CA LEU A 167 31.56 -34.06 3.52
C LEU A 167 30.79 -33.17 4.49
N ILE A 168 30.33 -33.80 5.58
CA ILE A 168 29.64 -33.12 6.67
C ILE A 168 30.66 -32.89 7.78
N VAL A 169 30.99 -31.63 8.03
CA VAL A 169 31.91 -31.22 9.09
C VAL A 169 31.10 -30.77 10.32
N PRO A 170 31.56 -31.07 11.55
CA PRO A 170 30.93 -30.58 12.77
C PRO A 170 30.84 -29.06 12.79
N LEU A 171 29.81 -28.52 13.45
CA LEU A 171 29.64 -27.08 13.60
C LEU A 171 30.67 -26.53 14.59
N VAL A 172 31.40 -25.49 14.19
CA VAL A 172 32.23 -24.70 15.11
C VAL A 172 31.42 -23.51 15.67
N GLU A 173 31.91 -22.85 16.73
CA GLU A 173 31.21 -21.72 17.37
C GLU A 173 30.84 -20.59 16.38
N ALA A 174 31.73 -20.30 15.42
CA ALA A 174 31.46 -19.31 14.37
C ALA A 174 30.28 -19.72 13.47
N ASP A 175 30.09 -21.02 13.24
CA ASP A 175 28.97 -21.54 12.47
C ASP A 175 27.67 -21.52 13.27
N LEU A 176 27.72 -21.70 14.60
CA LEU A 176 26.56 -21.53 15.49
C LEU A 176 26.04 -20.09 15.47
N VAL A 177 26.94 -19.10 15.49
CA VAL A 177 26.58 -17.67 15.36
C VAL A 177 25.91 -17.41 14.01
N LYS A 178 26.45 -17.95 12.91
CA LYS A 178 25.83 -17.85 11.59
C LYS A 178 24.47 -18.53 11.52
N CYS A 179 24.32 -19.71 12.12
CA CYS A 179 23.03 -20.41 12.17
C CYS A 179 21.99 -19.60 12.95
N LYS A 180 22.37 -18.98 14.08
CA LYS A 180 21.49 -18.08 14.86
C LYS A 180 21.09 -16.85 14.04
N ALA A 181 22.03 -16.21 13.34
CA ALA A 181 21.75 -15.09 12.45
C ALA A 181 20.80 -15.47 11.31
N LEU A 182 20.95 -16.68 10.76
CA LEU A 182 20.10 -17.26 9.72
C LEU A 182 18.80 -17.87 10.26
N ARG A 183 18.57 -17.82 11.59
CA ARG A 183 17.43 -18.44 12.29
C ARG A 183 17.25 -19.92 11.95
N LEU A 184 18.35 -20.63 11.73
CA LEU A 184 18.34 -22.07 11.54
C LEU A 184 18.15 -22.76 12.91
N PRO A 185 17.32 -23.82 12.99
CA PRO A 185 17.18 -24.58 14.22
C PRO A 185 18.48 -25.31 14.49
N VAL A 186 19.20 -24.96 15.56
CA VAL A 186 20.39 -25.69 16.02
C VAL A 186 20.01 -26.35 17.33
N LYS A 187 20.33 -27.64 17.48
CA LYS A 187 20.24 -28.27 18.80
C LYS A 187 21.44 -27.79 19.61
N ASP A 188 21.18 -27.06 20.69
CA ASP A 188 22.20 -26.85 21.71
C ASP A 188 22.54 -28.24 22.27
N SER A 189 23.77 -28.69 22.04
CA SER A 189 24.30 -29.89 22.67
C SER A 189 24.61 -29.55 24.14
N THR A 190 23.57 -29.52 24.97
CA THR A 190 23.70 -29.79 26.42
C THR A 190 23.79 -31.28 26.67
#